data_AF-A0A6N2DJY2-F1
#
_entry.id   AF-A0A6N2DJY2-F1
#
_cell.length_a   1.000
_cell.length_b   1.000
_cell.length_c   1.000
_cell.angle_alpha   90.00
_cell.angle_beta   90.00
_cell.angle_gamma   90.00
#
_symmetry.space_group_name_H-M   'P 1'
#
loop_
_entity.id
_entity.type
_entity.pdbx_description
1 polymer ?
#
loop_
_entity_poly.entity_id
_entity_poly.type
_entity_poly.pdbx_seq_one_letter_code
_entity_poly.pdbx_strand_id
1 'polypeptide(L)'
;MEPLPFVRVVVINFDGGQMTIDCLQSLSATDYPADRIEIVMVDNGSLDDVVERVAAELPAVRVIESLENTGFAGGCNLGIRAAGEFDHIALVNNDATVSPDWLRPLVDVLAADPGLGAACPKILFAERYQDVELEVPDAGRIGRDPRTLGVRVSGVRLDGERCDDRVQFDEGFSPPEAPHAFDQEEMAVWSSERGRLRLQVSGALSRCLSLRVSARDQRTLRLRSGEHTASVDHLLDHRWVDLELDSTVYDVINNVGSNLYERGFAGDRGFLELDHGQFDEPADVFAWCGGAVLLSGRYLDEVGLFDERLFLYYEDTDLSWRGRLAGWNYRYVPTSVVRHRHAQSSVAFSPTFRYYTERNRVLVLAKNAPLGLMVRSTLGLVRRLALHAGRDLLLRPLTLRFPVRAEVAHEWRVLRDVVVALPGMLRDRRRAATLVDRRSLMSWEVAK
;
A
#
# COMPACT_ATOMS: atom_id res chain seq x y z
N MET A 1 -32.71 -22.17 -4.23
CA MET A 1 -31.58 -21.26 -3.91
C MET A 1 -32.08 -19.87 -4.20
N GLU A 2 -31.94 -18.95 -3.23
CA GLU A 2 -32.17 -17.54 -3.53
C GLU A 2 -31.21 -17.11 -4.65
N PRO A 3 -31.64 -16.21 -5.56
CA PRO A 3 -30.77 -15.70 -6.60
C PRO A 3 -29.57 -14.98 -5.97
N LEU A 4 -28.41 -15.08 -6.61
CA LEU A 4 -27.23 -14.33 -6.19
C LEU A 4 -27.49 -12.81 -6.28
N PRO A 5 -26.93 -12.01 -5.36
CA PRO A 5 -27.09 -10.56 -5.38
C PRO A 5 -26.46 -9.96 -6.64
N PHE A 6 -27.00 -8.83 -7.10
CA PHE A 6 -26.40 -8.07 -8.18
C PHE A 6 -25.17 -7.29 -7.66
N VAL A 7 -24.00 -7.52 -8.25
CA VAL A 7 -22.74 -6.86 -7.89
C VAL A 7 -22.31 -5.91 -9.00
N ARG A 8 -22.12 -4.63 -8.65
CA ARG A 8 -21.43 -3.69 -9.54
C ARG A 8 -19.95 -3.62 -9.14
N VAL A 9 -19.07 -3.98 -10.05
CA VAL A 9 -17.63 -3.78 -9.91
C VAL A 9 -17.26 -2.41 -10.47
N VAL A 10 -16.57 -1.60 -9.67
CA VAL A 10 -16.08 -0.27 -10.04
C VAL A 10 -14.56 -0.29 -10.10
N VAL A 11 -14.02 0.08 -11.25
CA VAL A 11 -12.58 0.24 -11.50
C VAL A 11 -12.31 1.69 -11.87
N ILE A 12 -11.45 2.39 -11.13
CA ILE A 12 -11.02 3.74 -11.50
C ILE A 12 -9.74 3.63 -12.32
N ASN A 13 -9.69 4.36 -13.42
CA ASN A 13 -8.52 4.50 -14.27
C ASN A 13 -8.01 5.95 -14.31
N PHE A 14 -6.68 6.10 -14.34
CA PHE A 14 -6.00 7.37 -14.64
C PHE A 14 -4.63 7.03 -15.26
N ASP A 15 -4.51 7.17 -16.58
CA ASP A 15 -3.32 6.82 -17.39
C ASP A 15 -2.80 5.39 -17.12
N GLY A 16 -3.72 4.42 -16.94
CA GLY A 16 -3.37 3.06 -16.53
C GLY A 16 -2.96 2.12 -17.67
N GLY A 17 -3.19 2.48 -18.93
CA GLY A 17 -2.82 1.72 -20.12
C GLY A 17 -3.08 0.20 -20.02
N GLN A 18 -2.05 -0.60 -20.27
CA GLN A 18 -2.15 -2.07 -20.29
C GLN A 18 -2.58 -2.68 -18.94
N MET A 19 -2.23 -2.06 -17.80
CA MET A 19 -2.64 -2.59 -16.49
C MET A 19 -4.15 -2.61 -16.34
N THR A 20 -4.82 -1.56 -16.83
CA THR A 20 -6.28 -1.44 -16.78
C THR A 20 -6.95 -2.49 -17.66
N ILE A 21 -6.38 -2.75 -18.84
CA ILE A 21 -6.86 -3.81 -19.72
C ILE A 21 -6.72 -5.19 -19.05
N ASP A 22 -5.55 -5.49 -18.47
CA ASP A 22 -5.30 -6.76 -17.75
C ASP A 22 -6.31 -6.94 -16.59
N CYS A 23 -6.56 -5.85 -15.83
CA CYS A 23 -7.52 -5.81 -14.73
C CYS A 23 -8.92 -6.17 -15.23
N LEU A 24 -9.44 -5.43 -16.21
CA LEU A 24 -10.78 -5.62 -16.73
C LEU A 24 -10.98 -6.98 -17.41
N GLN A 25 -9.96 -7.50 -18.10
CA GLN A 25 -9.97 -8.87 -18.63
C GLN A 25 -10.11 -9.90 -17.51
N SER A 26 -9.34 -9.77 -16.42
CA SER A 26 -9.45 -10.68 -15.27
C SER A 26 -10.84 -10.60 -14.59
N LEU A 27 -11.40 -9.41 -14.47
CA LEU A 27 -12.75 -9.20 -13.93
C LEU A 27 -13.83 -9.80 -14.82
N SER A 28 -13.66 -9.71 -16.14
CA SER A 28 -14.60 -10.28 -17.12
C SER A 28 -14.59 -11.81 -17.12
N ALA A 29 -13.54 -12.43 -16.58
CA ALA A 29 -13.42 -13.86 -16.36
C ALA A 29 -13.95 -14.33 -14.98
N THR A 30 -14.60 -13.45 -14.21
CA THR A 30 -15.19 -13.82 -12.91
C THR A 30 -16.27 -14.89 -13.10
N ASP A 31 -16.20 -15.98 -12.32
CA ASP A 31 -17.21 -17.02 -12.25
C ASP A 31 -18.43 -16.54 -11.45
N TYR A 32 -19.23 -15.70 -12.10
CA TYR A 32 -20.48 -15.14 -11.58
C TYR A 32 -21.52 -15.05 -12.70
N PRO A 33 -22.82 -15.20 -12.43
CA PRO A 33 -23.84 -15.08 -13.48
C PRO A 33 -23.76 -13.72 -14.17
N ALA A 34 -23.69 -13.73 -15.50
CA ALA A 34 -23.52 -12.51 -16.31
C ALA A 34 -24.68 -11.51 -16.15
N ASP A 35 -25.87 -11.95 -15.76
CA ASP A 35 -27.02 -11.10 -15.44
C ASP A 35 -26.98 -10.53 -14.01
N ARG A 36 -25.95 -10.87 -13.23
CA ARG A 36 -25.77 -10.48 -11.82
C ARG A 36 -24.47 -9.72 -11.56
N ILE A 37 -23.69 -9.42 -12.58
CA ILE A 37 -22.47 -8.64 -12.46
C ILE A 37 -22.41 -7.55 -13.54
N GLU A 38 -22.08 -6.33 -13.14
CA GLU A 38 -21.78 -5.21 -14.04
C GLU A 38 -20.37 -4.71 -13.75
N ILE A 39 -19.55 -4.50 -14.77
CA ILE A 39 -18.23 -3.88 -14.63
C ILE A 39 -18.33 -2.45 -15.15
N VAL A 40 -18.01 -1.48 -14.29
CA VAL A 40 -17.99 -0.05 -14.58
C VAL A 40 -16.56 0.46 -14.44
N MET A 41 -15.95 0.86 -15.56
CA MET A 41 -14.70 1.60 -15.56
C MET A 41 -14.99 3.10 -15.52
N VAL A 42 -14.39 3.81 -14.57
CA VAL A 42 -14.41 5.28 -14.52
C VAL A 42 -13.05 5.78 -14.99
N ASP A 43 -13.02 6.41 -16.16
CA ASP A 43 -11.84 7.13 -16.62
C ASP A 43 -11.78 8.52 -15.98
N ASN A 44 -10.73 8.79 -15.21
CA ASN A 44 -10.60 10.01 -14.42
C ASN A 44 -9.84 11.11 -15.19
N GLY A 45 -10.10 11.23 -16.50
CA GLY A 45 -9.46 12.20 -17.38
C GLY A 45 -8.08 11.76 -17.84
N SER A 46 -7.96 10.50 -18.30
CA SER A 46 -6.72 9.98 -18.86
C SER A 46 -6.40 10.61 -20.21
N LEU A 47 -5.12 10.60 -20.56
CA LEU A 47 -4.60 11.08 -21.85
C LEU A 47 -4.12 9.94 -22.76
N ASP A 48 -4.17 8.70 -22.27
CA ASP A 48 -3.85 7.49 -23.02
C ASP A 48 -5.06 6.98 -23.84
N ASP A 49 -4.86 5.91 -24.61
CA ASP A 49 -5.85 5.32 -25.52
C ASP A 49 -6.71 4.23 -24.86
N VAL A 50 -6.74 4.20 -23.52
CA VAL A 50 -7.35 3.10 -22.77
C VAL A 50 -8.87 3.03 -22.97
N VAL A 51 -9.55 4.17 -23.13
CA VAL A 51 -10.99 4.22 -23.36
C VAL A 51 -11.34 3.59 -24.72
N GLU A 52 -10.62 3.94 -25.77
CA GLU A 52 -10.80 3.36 -27.11
C GLU A 52 -10.50 1.87 -27.10
N ARG A 53 -9.45 1.45 -26.40
CA ARG A 53 -9.09 0.03 -26.26
C ARG A 53 -10.14 -0.76 -25.50
N VAL A 54 -10.68 -0.24 -24.40
CA VAL A 54 -11.77 -0.91 -23.65
C VAL A 54 -13.02 -1.05 -24.53
N ALA A 55 -13.39 -0.02 -25.29
CA ALA A 55 -14.53 -0.10 -26.21
C ALA A 55 -14.34 -1.17 -27.30
N ALA A 56 -13.10 -1.38 -27.76
CA ALA A 56 -12.78 -2.37 -28.80
C ALA A 56 -12.63 -3.81 -28.26
N GLU A 57 -11.93 -3.97 -27.13
CA GLU A 57 -11.53 -5.28 -26.59
C GLU A 57 -12.56 -5.83 -25.58
N LEU A 58 -13.30 -4.97 -24.89
CA LEU A 58 -14.16 -5.31 -23.74
C LEU A 58 -15.51 -4.57 -23.79
N PRO A 59 -16.34 -4.77 -24.84
CA PRO A 59 -17.56 -3.98 -25.07
C PRO A 59 -18.66 -4.18 -24.01
N ALA A 60 -18.55 -5.20 -23.15
CA ALA A 60 -19.45 -5.41 -22.02
C ALA A 60 -19.13 -4.49 -20.82
N VAL A 61 -17.92 -3.92 -20.76
CA VAL A 61 -17.53 -2.97 -19.71
C VAL A 61 -18.18 -1.64 -20.00
N ARG A 62 -18.87 -1.11 -18.99
CA ARG A 62 -19.43 0.24 -19.06
C ARG A 62 -18.35 1.26 -18.72
N VAL A 63 -18.10 2.20 -19.63
CA VAL A 63 -17.14 3.28 -19.39
C VAL A 63 -17.87 4.58 -19.00
N ILE A 64 -17.36 5.25 -17.97
CA ILE A 64 -17.75 6.60 -17.55
C ILE A 64 -16.53 7.48 -17.64
N GLU A 65 -16.58 8.50 -18.49
CA GLU A 65 -15.47 9.45 -18.67
C GLU A 65 -15.72 10.72 -17.84
N SER A 66 -14.79 11.04 -16.95
CA SER A 66 -14.73 12.31 -16.24
C SER A 66 -13.84 13.28 -17.00
N LEU A 67 -14.28 14.54 -17.15
CA LEU A 67 -13.49 15.59 -17.82
C LEU A 67 -12.28 16.05 -17.00
N GLU A 68 -12.24 15.71 -15.71
CA GLU A 68 -11.17 16.08 -14.80
C GLU A 68 -10.83 14.93 -13.84
N ASN A 69 -9.59 14.91 -13.36
CA ASN A 69 -9.18 13.98 -12.31
C ASN A 69 -9.79 14.40 -10.98
N THR A 70 -10.77 13.63 -10.52
CA THR A 70 -11.49 13.84 -9.25
C THR A 70 -10.89 13.04 -8.07
N GLY A 71 -9.73 12.43 -8.29
CA GLY A 71 -9.07 11.54 -7.35
C GLY A 71 -9.79 10.20 -7.21
N PHE A 72 -9.28 9.36 -6.31
CA PHE A 72 -9.87 8.07 -5.99
C PHE A 72 -11.30 8.22 -5.42
N ALA A 73 -11.48 9.13 -4.45
CA ALA A 73 -12.78 9.33 -3.80
C ALA A 73 -13.88 9.77 -4.79
N GLY A 74 -13.56 10.72 -5.67
CA GLY A 74 -14.48 11.20 -6.70
C GLY A 74 -14.77 10.14 -7.77
N GLY A 75 -13.74 9.48 -8.28
CA GLY A 75 -13.88 8.42 -9.29
C GLY A 75 -14.72 7.24 -8.77
N CYS A 76 -14.49 6.78 -7.54
CA CYS A 76 -15.28 5.71 -6.92
C CYS A 76 -16.74 6.13 -6.84
N ASN A 77 -17.01 7.35 -6.38
CA ASN A 77 -18.36 7.86 -6.25
C ASN A 77 -19.09 7.96 -7.59
N LEU A 78 -18.40 8.33 -8.68
CA LEU A 78 -18.98 8.34 -10.03
C LEU A 78 -19.38 6.93 -10.47
N GLY A 79 -18.51 5.94 -10.26
CA GLY A 79 -18.79 4.54 -10.62
C GLY A 79 -19.91 3.94 -9.77
N ILE A 80 -19.93 4.22 -8.47
CA ILE A 80 -21.01 3.77 -7.58
C ILE A 80 -22.36 4.36 -8.01
N ARG A 81 -22.39 5.65 -8.36
CA ARG A 81 -23.61 6.36 -8.81
C ARG A 81 -24.02 6.04 -10.25
N ALA A 82 -23.33 5.14 -10.95
CA ALA A 82 -23.72 4.71 -12.29
C ALA A 82 -25.20 4.25 -12.30
N ALA A 83 -25.91 4.50 -13.40
CA ALA A 83 -27.33 4.16 -13.48
C ALA A 83 -27.57 2.65 -13.38
N GLY A 84 -28.56 2.22 -12.60
CA GLY A 84 -28.91 0.81 -12.39
C GLY A 84 -28.85 0.44 -10.92
N GLU A 85 -29.72 -0.47 -10.50
CA GLU A 85 -29.75 -0.98 -9.13
C GLU A 85 -28.61 -1.98 -8.89
N PHE A 86 -28.14 -2.05 -7.65
CA PHE A 86 -27.15 -3.02 -7.20
C PHE A 86 -27.47 -3.41 -5.77
N ASP A 87 -27.12 -4.65 -5.40
CA ASP A 87 -27.16 -5.09 -4.01
C ASP A 87 -25.83 -4.80 -3.31
N HIS A 88 -24.71 -4.96 -4.04
CA HIS A 88 -23.36 -4.77 -3.54
C HIS A 88 -22.47 -4.02 -4.55
N ILE A 89 -21.46 -3.32 -4.04
CA ILE A 89 -20.40 -2.67 -4.82
C ILE A 89 -19.09 -3.41 -4.56
N ALA A 90 -18.41 -3.86 -5.59
CA ALA A 90 -17.01 -4.25 -5.49
C ALA A 90 -16.12 -3.11 -6.01
N LEU A 91 -15.10 -2.73 -5.25
CA LEU A 91 -14.04 -1.85 -5.73
C LEU A 91 -12.82 -2.70 -6.07
N VAL A 92 -12.18 -2.44 -7.20
CA VAL A 92 -10.92 -3.07 -7.60
C VAL A 92 -10.05 -2.02 -8.29
N ASN A 93 -8.81 -1.85 -7.86
CA ASN A 93 -7.89 -0.95 -8.53
C ASN A 93 -7.53 -1.46 -9.94
N ASN A 94 -7.24 -0.52 -10.85
CA ASN A 94 -6.88 -0.84 -12.23
C ASN A 94 -5.50 -1.51 -12.39
N ASP A 95 -4.66 -1.52 -11.36
CA ASP A 95 -3.39 -2.23 -11.28
C ASP A 95 -3.49 -3.57 -10.51
N ALA A 96 -4.72 -4.06 -10.28
CA ALA A 96 -4.99 -5.36 -9.70
C ALA A 96 -5.64 -6.34 -10.69
N THR A 97 -5.37 -7.63 -10.51
CA THR A 97 -6.04 -8.74 -11.20
C THR A 97 -6.62 -9.71 -10.18
N VAL A 98 -7.71 -10.37 -10.57
CA VAL A 98 -8.47 -11.27 -9.69
C VAL A 98 -8.46 -12.72 -10.20
N SER A 99 -8.62 -13.70 -9.31
CA SER A 99 -8.93 -15.07 -9.73
C SER A 99 -10.40 -15.18 -10.15
N PRO A 100 -10.80 -16.11 -11.04
CA PRO A 100 -12.20 -16.26 -11.44
C PRO A 100 -13.18 -16.42 -10.26
N ASP A 101 -12.78 -17.11 -9.20
CA ASP A 101 -13.58 -17.43 -8.02
C ASP A 101 -13.56 -16.36 -6.92
N TRP A 102 -12.87 -15.22 -7.12
CA TRP A 102 -12.63 -14.23 -6.07
C TRP A 102 -13.91 -13.66 -5.42
N LEU A 103 -14.99 -13.48 -6.19
CA LEU A 103 -16.15 -12.71 -5.74
C LEU A 103 -17.08 -13.55 -4.84
N ARG A 104 -17.22 -14.85 -5.13
CA ARG A 104 -18.20 -15.71 -4.47
C ARG A 104 -17.98 -15.81 -2.95
N PRO A 105 -16.76 -16.02 -2.43
CA PRO A 105 -16.51 -16.05 -1.00
C PRO A 105 -16.88 -14.74 -0.28
N LEU A 106 -16.67 -13.59 -0.94
CA LEU A 106 -17.00 -12.29 -0.37
C LEU A 106 -18.52 -12.10 -0.24
N VAL A 107 -19.27 -12.50 -1.29
CA VAL A 107 -20.73 -12.47 -1.32
C VAL A 107 -21.32 -13.39 -0.24
N ASP A 108 -20.82 -14.62 -0.14
CA ASP A 108 -21.33 -15.60 0.82
C ASP A 108 -21.15 -15.11 2.26
N VAL A 109 -20.04 -14.42 2.57
CA VAL A 109 -19.78 -13.82 3.88
C VAL A 109 -20.74 -12.66 4.19
N LEU A 110 -21.00 -11.76 3.24
CA LEU A 110 -21.95 -10.66 3.44
C LEU A 110 -23.39 -11.17 3.58
N ALA A 111 -23.76 -12.23 2.86
CA ALA A 111 -25.08 -12.85 2.96
C ALA A 111 -25.30 -13.54 4.32
N ALA A 112 -24.24 -14.13 4.90
CA ALA A 112 -24.30 -14.84 6.17
C ALA A 112 -24.43 -13.91 7.40
N ASP A 113 -23.91 -12.67 7.31
CA ASP A 113 -23.95 -11.71 8.42
C ASP A 113 -24.39 -10.32 7.94
N PRO A 114 -25.67 -9.97 8.14
CA PRO A 114 -26.20 -8.65 7.78
C PRO A 114 -25.50 -7.49 8.48
N GLY A 115 -24.78 -7.71 9.59
CA GLY A 115 -24.02 -6.69 10.32
C GLY A 115 -22.68 -6.33 9.65
N LEU A 116 -22.29 -7.04 8.59
CA LEU A 116 -21.09 -6.73 7.82
C LEU A 116 -21.37 -5.66 6.77
N GLY A 117 -20.59 -4.57 6.83
CA GLY A 117 -20.62 -3.52 5.83
C GLY A 117 -19.68 -3.82 4.66
N ALA A 118 -18.66 -4.66 4.88
CA ALA A 118 -17.67 -5.02 3.88
C ALA A 118 -17.04 -6.40 4.12
N ALA A 119 -16.66 -7.04 3.03
CA ALA A 119 -15.82 -8.23 2.98
C ALA A 119 -14.55 -7.94 2.15
N CYS A 120 -13.38 -8.28 2.70
CA CYS A 120 -12.08 -7.91 2.16
C CYS A 120 -11.33 -9.16 1.70
N PRO A 121 -10.81 -9.20 0.47
CA PRO A 121 -9.99 -10.31 0.00
C PRO A 121 -8.59 -10.31 0.64
N LYS A 122 -7.85 -11.39 0.43
CA LYS A 122 -6.39 -11.43 0.54
C LYS A 122 -5.78 -10.76 -0.69
N ILE A 123 -5.15 -9.61 -0.50
CA ILE A 123 -4.43 -8.91 -1.56
C ILE A 123 -2.95 -9.26 -1.45
N LEU A 124 -2.43 -9.89 -2.49
CA LEU A 124 -1.02 -10.22 -2.67
C LEU A 124 -0.38 -9.20 -3.60
N PHE A 125 0.92 -8.98 -3.46
CA PHE A 125 1.67 -8.35 -4.55
C PHE A 125 1.56 -9.21 -5.82
N ALA A 126 1.51 -8.54 -6.98
CA ALA A 126 1.36 -9.24 -8.25
C ALA A 126 2.51 -10.21 -8.50
N GLU A 127 3.71 -9.81 -8.12
CA GLU A 127 4.91 -10.61 -8.28
C GLU A 127 5.15 -11.57 -7.11
N ARG A 128 5.87 -12.64 -7.42
CA ARG A 128 6.32 -13.63 -6.44
C ARG A 128 7.81 -13.45 -6.22
N TYR A 129 8.29 -13.91 -5.07
CA TYR A 129 9.65 -13.62 -4.63
C TYR A 129 10.40 -14.90 -4.22
N GLN A 130 11.69 -14.96 -4.55
CA GLN A 130 12.64 -15.84 -3.89
C GLN A 130 13.32 -15.05 -2.77
N ASP A 131 13.41 -15.63 -1.58
CA ASP A 131 14.05 -14.99 -0.43
C ASP A 131 15.51 -15.42 -0.32
N VAL A 132 16.33 -14.48 0.14
CA VAL A 132 17.73 -14.69 0.48
C VAL A 132 18.00 -14.03 1.81
N GLU A 133 18.31 -14.86 2.79
CA GLU A 133 18.76 -14.41 4.10
C GLU A 133 20.25 -14.12 4.07
N LEU A 134 20.62 -13.02 4.71
CA LEU A 134 21.98 -12.56 4.90
C LEU A 134 22.24 -12.47 6.40
N GLU A 135 23.32 -13.10 6.87
CA GLU A 135 23.79 -12.99 8.25
C GLU A 135 25.26 -12.60 8.27
N VAL A 136 25.59 -11.63 9.11
CA VAL A 136 26.94 -11.12 9.39
C VAL A 136 27.14 -11.18 10.91
N PRO A 137 27.51 -12.34 11.47
CA PRO A 137 27.49 -12.58 12.92
C PRO A 137 28.39 -11.64 13.72
N ASP A 138 29.41 -11.10 13.08
CA ASP A 138 30.38 -10.19 13.67
C ASP A 138 30.08 -8.72 13.37
N ALA A 139 28.93 -8.38 12.77
CA ALA A 139 28.53 -7.00 12.48
C ALA A 139 28.64 -6.10 13.72
N GLY A 140 29.08 -4.86 13.51
CA GLY A 140 29.41 -3.97 14.62
C GLY A 140 29.42 -2.50 14.24
N ARG A 141 29.59 -1.65 15.26
CA ARG A 141 29.82 -0.21 15.03
C ARG A 141 31.25 0.02 14.57
N ILE A 142 31.41 0.84 13.54
CA ILE A 142 32.71 1.17 12.98
C ILE A 142 32.94 2.68 13.06
N GLY A 143 33.97 3.08 13.82
CA GLY A 143 34.33 4.48 14.00
C GLY A 143 33.23 5.30 14.68
N ARG A 144 32.79 6.38 14.01
CA ARG A 144 31.71 7.27 14.51
C ARG A 144 30.36 7.01 13.85
N ASP A 145 30.24 5.97 13.03
CA ASP A 145 28.95 5.62 12.42
C ASP A 145 28.01 5.10 13.53
N PRO A 146 26.81 5.69 13.71
CA PRO A 146 25.89 5.26 14.75
C PRO A 146 25.25 3.89 14.46
N ARG A 147 25.33 3.41 13.21
CA ARG A 147 24.73 2.15 12.76
C ARG A 147 25.59 0.94 13.12
N THR A 148 24.94 -0.21 13.29
CA THR A 148 25.61 -1.52 13.25
C THR A 148 25.78 -1.90 11.78
N LEU A 149 27.02 -1.96 11.31
CA LEU A 149 27.35 -2.26 9.92
C LEU A 149 27.83 -3.71 9.81
N GLY A 150 27.20 -4.46 8.91
CA GLY A 150 27.67 -5.76 8.43
C GLY A 150 28.50 -5.57 7.17
N VAL A 151 27.94 -5.96 6.02
CA VAL A 151 28.58 -5.85 4.70
C VAL A 151 27.92 -4.78 3.85
N ARG A 152 28.66 -4.26 2.88
CA ARG A 152 28.15 -3.38 1.84
C ARG A 152 27.92 -4.16 0.56
N VAL A 153 26.68 -4.20 0.10
CA VAL A 153 26.30 -4.74 -1.19
C VAL A 153 26.48 -3.65 -2.24
N SER A 154 27.33 -3.92 -3.24
CA SER A 154 27.74 -2.96 -4.27
C SER A 154 27.37 -3.38 -5.70
N GLY A 155 26.75 -4.53 -5.87
CA GLY A 155 26.29 -5.06 -7.16
C GLY A 155 25.50 -6.35 -6.98
N VAL A 156 24.53 -6.58 -7.87
CA VAL A 156 23.67 -7.76 -7.84
C VAL A 156 23.48 -8.31 -9.24
N ARG A 157 23.56 -9.63 -9.37
CA ARG A 157 23.30 -10.36 -10.61
C ARG A 157 22.40 -11.56 -10.36
N LEU A 158 21.48 -11.83 -11.28
CA LEU A 158 20.70 -13.05 -11.34
C LEU A 158 21.05 -13.77 -12.63
N ASP A 159 21.55 -14.99 -12.51
CA ASP A 159 22.01 -15.81 -13.64
C ASP A 159 23.01 -15.09 -14.56
N GLY A 160 23.83 -14.20 -13.97
CA GLY A 160 24.84 -13.40 -14.67
C GLY A 160 24.36 -12.04 -15.19
N GLU A 161 23.06 -11.74 -15.14
CA GLU A 161 22.48 -10.48 -15.61
C GLU A 161 22.23 -9.47 -14.49
N ARG A 162 22.44 -8.18 -14.79
CA ARG A 162 22.16 -7.08 -13.86
C ARG A 162 20.66 -7.01 -13.55
N CYS A 163 20.32 -6.93 -12.26
CA CYS A 163 18.93 -7.03 -11.77
C CYS A 163 18.71 -6.23 -10.49
N ASP A 164 19.43 -5.13 -10.31
CA ASP A 164 19.28 -4.23 -9.16
C ASP A 164 17.88 -3.61 -9.05
N ASP A 165 17.16 -3.52 -10.17
CA ASP A 165 15.76 -3.13 -10.27
C ASP A 165 14.76 -4.19 -9.80
N ARG A 166 15.20 -5.46 -9.70
CA ARG A 166 14.38 -6.62 -9.30
C ARG A 166 14.68 -7.13 -7.89
N VAL A 167 15.57 -6.45 -7.17
CA VAL A 167 15.97 -6.82 -5.81
C VAL A 167 15.46 -5.80 -4.82
N GLN A 168 14.67 -6.26 -3.84
CA GLN A 168 14.25 -5.45 -2.72
C GLN A 168 15.10 -5.77 -1.49
N PHE A 169 15.79 -4.75 -0.97
CA PHE A 169 16.46 -4.81 0.32
C PHE A 169 15.46 -4.49 1.42
N ASP A 170 15.14 -5.47 2.26
CA ASP A 170 14.08 -5.36 3.26
C ASP A 170 14.67 -5.20 4.68
N GLU A 171 14.20 -5.96 5.67
CA GLU A 171 14.67 -5.89 7.04
C GLU A 171 16.19 -5.99 7.11
N GLY A 172 16.78 -5.15 7.96
CA GLY A 172 18.21 -5.21 8.24
C GLY A 172 19.11 -4.53 7.21
N PHE A 173 18.56 -3.76 6.28
CA PHE A 173 19.33 -2.89 5.37
C PHE A 173 19.14 -1.41 5.67
N SER A 174 20.22 -0.64 5.49
CA SER A 174 20.18 0.83 5.52
C SER A 174 19.63 1.39 4.21
N PRO A 175 19.10 2.63 4.21
CA PRO A 175 18.79 3.32 2.96
C PRO A 175 20.00 3.35 2.00
N PRO A 176 19.77 3.25 0.67
CA PRO A 176 20.85 3.28 -0.30
C PRO A 176 21.70 4.54 -0.19
N GLU A 177 23.01 4.37 -0.32
CA GLU A 177 24.01 5.44 -0.39
C GLU A 177 24.43 5.67 -1.84
N ALA A 178 25.20 6.74 -2.09
CA ALA A 178 25.80 6.94 -3.40
C ALA A 178 26.89 5.88 -3.65
N PRO A 179 26.89 5.20 -4.82
CA PRO A 179 27.94 4.26 -5.17
C PRO A 179 29.28 4.99 -5.41
N HIS A 180 30.37 4.37 -5.01
CA HIS A 180 31.73 4.85 -5.26
C HIS A 180 32.20 4.44 -6.66
N ALA A 181 32.28 5.42 -7.56
CA ALA A 181 32.70 5.18 -8.94
C ALA A 181 34.13 4.60 -9.07
N PHE A 182 35.05 4.98 -8.17
CA PHE A 182 36.41 4.45 -8.16
C PHE A 182 36.47 2.96 -7.86
N ASP A 183 35.53 2.48 -7.04
CA ASP A 183 35.43 1.07 -6.66
C ASP A 183 34.52 0.27 -7.63
N GLN A 184 34.08 0.92 -8.72
CA GLN A 184 33.17 0.37 -9.72
C GLN A 184 31.87 -0.15 -9.10
N GLU A 185 31.38 0.52 -8.05
CA GLU A 185 30.10 0.16 -7.44
C GLU A 185 28.94 0.52 -8.37
N GLU A 186 27.99 -0.40 -8.51
CA GLU A 186 26.77 -0.19 -9.29
C GLU A 186 25.62 0.29 -8.41
N MET A 187 25.69 -0.08 -7.12
CA MET A 187 24.78 0.30 -6.06
C MET A 187 25.56 0.39 -4.74
N ALA A 188 24.88 0.77 -3.66
CA ALA A 188 25.52 0.89 -2.37
C ALA A 188 24.49 0.76 -1.25
N VAL A 189 24.40 -0.44 -0.65
CA VAL A 189 23.48 -0.69 0.46
C VAL A 189 24.23 -1.42 1.58
N TRP A 190 24.12 -0.92 2.81
CA TRP A 190 24.72 -1.56 3.98
C TRP A 190 23.73 -2.51 4.65
N SER A 191 24.16 -3.73 4.92
CA SER A 191 23.46 -4.64 5.83
C SER A 191 23.78 -4.33 7.29
N SER A 192 22.91 -4.80 8.17
CA SER A 192 23.18 -4.97 9.60
C SER A 192 23.72 -6.38 9.89
N GLU A 193 23.53 -6.87 11.12
CA GLU A 193 23.87 -8.25 11.51
C GLU A 193 23.03 -9.29 10.75
N ARG A 194 21.76 -8.99 10.50
CA ARG A 194 20.88 -9.80 9.67
C ARG A 194 20.27 -8.94 8.59
N GLY A 195 19.97 -9.54 7.46
CA GLY A 195 19.31 -8.90 6.34
C GLY A 195 18.46 -9.89 5.57
N ARG A 196 17.37 -9.43 4.96
CA ARG A 196 16.61 -10.21 3.95
C ARG A 196 16.54 -9.47 2.62
N LEU A 197 16.89 -10.18 1.55
CA LEU A 197 16.78 -9.71 0.17
C LEU A 197 15.69 -10.51 -0.53
N ARG A 198 14.79 -9.79 -1.22
CA ARG A 198 13.71 -10.42 -2.00
C ARG A 198 13.99 -10.23 -3.47
N LEU A 199 13.95 -11.32 -4.21
CA LEU A 199 14.21 -11.36 -5.64
C LEU A 199 12.89 -11.52 -6.37
N GLN A 200 12.49 -10.50 -7.12
CA GLN A 200 11.26 -10.53 -7.90
C GLN A 200 11.38 -11.55 -9.05
N VAL A 201 10.49 -12.55 -9.05
CA VAL A 201 10.42 -13.57 -10.08
C VAL A 201 9.55 -13.06 -11.23
N SER A 202 10.16 -12.93 -12.41
CA SER A 202 9.47 -12.61 -13.66
C SER A 202 9.78 -13.68 -14.69
N GLY A 203 8.83 -14.58 -14.94
CA GLY A 203 8.99 -15.69 -15.89
C GLY A 203 9.65 -16.92 -15.26
N ALA A 204 10.78 -17.38 -15.83
CA ALA A 204 11.49 -18.55 -15.33
C ALA A 204 12.18 -18.27 -13.99
N LEU A 205 12.29 -19.30 -13.15
CA LEU A 205 13.00 -19.20 -11.87
C LEU A 205 14.49 -18.96 -12.10
N SER A 206 15.03 -18.00 -11.36
CA SER A 206 16.47 -17.78 -11.32
C SER A 206 17.16 -18.87 -10.51
N ARG A 207 18.36 -19.25 -10.96
CA ARG A 207 19.12 -20.37 -10.36
C ARG A 207 20.29 -19.90 -9.52
N CYS A 208 20.88 -18.76 -9.85
CA CYS A 208 22.04 -18.24 -9.15
C CYS A 208 21.90 -16.73 -8.88
N LEU A 209 22.09 -16.34 -7.63
CA LEU A 209 22.29 -14.96 -7.21
C LEU A 209 23.79 -14.73 -6.99
N SER A 210 24.35 -13.72 -7.65
CA SER A 210 25.69 -13.22 -7.33
C SER A 210 25.56 -11.85 -6.66
N LEU A 211 26.08 -11.72 -5.44
CA LEU A 211 26.19 -10.45 -4.72
C LEU A 211 27.64 -9.98 -4.73
N ARG A 212 27.88 -8.74 -5.14
CA ARG A 212 29.17 -8.08 -4.93
C ARG A 212 29.14 -7.41 -3.59
N VAL A 213 29.99 -7.87 -2.68
CA VAL A 213 30.02 -7.43 -1.28
C VAL A 213 31.41 -6.96 -0.86
N SER A 214 31.47 -6.06 0.12
CA SER A 214 32.70 -5.59 0.77
C SER A 214 32.42 -5.26 2.25
N ALA A 215 33.46 -5.04 3.04
CA ALA A 215 33.33 -4.62 4.44
C ALA A 215 34.42 -3.61 4.80
N ARG A 216 34.22 -2.83 5.87
CA ARG A 216 35.22 -1.84 6.33
C ARG A 216 36.35 -2.46 7.17
N ASP A 217 36.08 -3.62 7.74
CA ASP A 217 36.97 -4.46 8.53
C ASP A 217 36.61 -5.93 8.25
N GLN A 218 37.40 -6.88 8.74
CA GLN A 218 37.17 -8.30 8.44
C GLN A 218 35.82 -8.76 9.02
N ARG A 219 34.95 -9.27 8.14
CA ARG A 219 33.63 -9.83 8.48
C ARG A 219 33.44 -11.24 7.98
N THR A 220 32.56 -11.99 8.63
CA THR A 220 32.03 -13.25 8.10
C THR A 220 30.64 -13.01 7.52
N LEU A 221 30.45 -13.30 6.24
CA LEU A 221 29.16 -13.26 5.57
C LEU A 221 28.62 -14.68 5.41
N ARG A 222 27.33 -14.86 5.70
CA ARG A 222 26.56 -16.06 5.38
C ARG A 222 25.33 -15.66 4.59
N LEU A 223 25.10 -16.36 3.49
CA LEU A 223 23.92 -16.23 2.65
C LEU A 223 23.17 -17.55 2.64
N ARG A 224 21.84 -17.50 2.61
CA ARG A 224 20.98 -18.69 2.61
C ARG A 224 19.75 -18.49 1.75
N SER A 225 19.43 -19.49 0.94
CA SER A 225 18.16 -19.59 0.20
C SER A 225 17.67 -21.04 0.29
N GLY A 226 16.60 -21.26 1.06
CA GLY A 226 16.15 -22.63 1.39
C GLY A 226 17.27 -23.44 2.07
N GLU A 227 17.65 -24.56 1.43
CA GLU A 227 18.75 -25.44 1.88
C GLU A 227 20.13 -25.00 1.35
N HIS A 228 20.18 -24.11 0.36
CA HIS A 228 21.42 -23.65 -0.23
C HIS A 228 22.05 -22.56 0.64
N THR A 229 23.37 -22.67 0.85
CA THR A 229 24.13 -21.70 1.65
C THR A 229 25.43 -21.33 0.95
N ALA A 230 25.84 -20.08 1.12
CA ALA A 230 27.15 -19.59 0.73
C ALA A 230 27.76 -18.84 1.91
N SER A 231 29.07 -18.98 2.14
CA SER A 231 29.75 -18.26 3.21
C SER A 231 31.10 -17.73 2.76
N VAL A 232 31.46 -16.57 3.31
CA VAL A 232 32.76 -15.94 3.10
C VAL A 232 33.29 -15.46 4.44
N ASP A 233 34.37 -16.06 4.88
CA ASP A 233 35.12 -15.60 6.05
C ASP A 233 36.15 -14.55 5.65
N HIS A 234 36.49 -13.67 6.60
CA HIS A 234 37.49 -12.61 6.44
C HIS A 234 37.22 -11.67 5.23
N LEU A 235 35.95 -11.40 4.93
CA LEU A 235 35.55 -10.44 3.90
C LEU A 235 36.02 -9.04 4.28
N LEU A 236 36.72 -8.37 3.36
CA LEU A 236 37.17 -6.99 3.50
C LEU A 236 36.99 -6.28 2.15
N ASP A 237 37.73 -6.74 1.14
CA ASP A 237 37.69 -6.18 -0.21
C ASP A 237 36.45 -6.61 -1.00
N HIS A 238 36.17 -5.90 -2.10
CA HIS A 238 35.07 -6.23 -3.00
C HIS A 238 35.22 -7.63 -3.59
N ARG A 239 34.21 -8.48 -3.37
CA ARG A 239 34.17 -9.85 -3.88
C ARG A 239 32.77 -10.23 -4.33
N TRP A 240 32.67 -11.00 -5.40
CA TRP A 240 31.42 -11.65 -5.80
C TRP A 240 31.23 -12.95 -5.00
N VAL A 241 30.02 -13.12 -4.48
CA VAL A 241 29.59 -14.31 -3.76
C VAL A 241 28.38 -14.87 -4.48
N ASP A 242 28.53 -16.08 -4.98
CA ASP A 242 27.47 -16.80 -5.68
C ASP A 242 26.70 -17.67 -4.70
N LEU A 243 25.37 -17.64 -4.81
CA LEU A 243 24.43 -18.43 -4.04
C LEU A 243 23.47 -19.10 -5.03
N GLU A 244 23.37 -20.42 -4.95
CA GLU A 244 22.30 -21.14 -5.64
C GLU A 244 20.97 -20.82 -4.96
N LEU A 245 19.98 -20.45 -5.77
CA LEU A 245 18.65 -20.07 -5.28
C LEU A 245 17.77 -21.31 -5.19
N ASP A 246 17.04 -21.42 -4.07
CA ASP A 246 16.01 -22.44 -3.95
C ASP A 246 14.87 -22.17 -4.95
N SER A 247 14.23 -23.24 -5.41
CA SER A 247 13.09 -23.15 -6.33
C SER A 247 11.80 -22.65 -5.67
N THR A 248 11.79 -22.54 -4.34
CA THR A 248 10.62 -22.07 -3.60
C THR A 248 10.36 -20.59 -3.86
N VAL A 249 9.13 -20.29 -4.27
CA VAL A 249 8.63 -18.93 -4.44
C VAL A 249 7.54 -18.64 -3.44
N TYR A 250 7.59 -17.44 -2.89
CA TYR A 250 6.65 -16.97 -1.89
C TYR A 250 5.81 -15.84 -2.47
N ASP A 251 4.55 -15.82 -2.04
CA ASP A 251 3.74 -14.63 -2.19
C ASP A 251 4.07 -13.64 -1.07
N VAL A 252 3.94 -12.36 -1.37
CA VAL A 252 4.08 -11.30 -0.37
C VAL A 252 2.72 -10.66 -0.20
N ILE A 253 2.31 -10.49 1.04
CA ILE A 253 1.06 -9.84 1.40
C ILE A 253 1.16 -8.35 1.07
N ASN A 254 0.20 -7.87 0.29
CA ASN A 254 -0.04 -6.45 0.10
C ASN A 254 -1.04 -5.93 1.15
N ASN A 255 -2.17 -6.60 1.34
CA ASN A 255 -3.15 -6.23 2.36
C ASN A 255 -4.04 -7.42 2.76
N VAL A 256 -4.28 -7.59 4.06
CA VAL A 256 -5.24 -8.57 4.63
C VAL A 256 -6.18 -7.89 5.64
N GLY A 257 -6.66 -6.71 5.26
CA GLY A 257 -7.36 -5.72 6.08
C GLY A 257 -6.45 -4.59 6.55
N SER A 258 -7.05 -3.57 7.19
CA SER A 258 -6.33 -2.39 7.63
C SER A 258 -6.45 -2.20 9.14
N ASN A 259 -5.31 -1.92 9.78
CA ASN A 259 -5.20 -1.70 11.22
C ASN A 259 -5.33 -0.21 11.54
N LEU A 260 -5.91 0.07 12.70
CA LEU A 260 -5.73 1.35 13.37
C LEU A 260 -4.48 1.24 14.25
N TYR A 261 -3.48 2.07 14.00
CA TYR A 261 -2.29 2.18 14.84
C TYR A 261 -2.44 3.30 15.86
N GLU A 262 -1.67 3.18 16.95
CA GLU A 262 -1.54 4.24 17.95
C GLU A 262 -1.31 5.61 17.31
N ARG A 263 -1.88 6.64 17.93
CA ARG A 263 -1.84 8.04 17.43
C ARG A 263 -2.72 8.27 16.21
N GLY A 264 -3.58 7.31 15.86
CA GLY A 264 -4.62 7.48 14.86
C GLY A 264 -4.11 7.39 13.42
N PHE A 265 -3.10 6.56 13.19
CA PHE A 265 -2.67 6.20 11.84
C PHE A 265 -3.45 4.98 11.38
N ALA A 266 -3.83 4.93 10.11
CA ALA A 266 -4.25 3.68 9.50
C ALA A 266 -3.11 3.13 8.64
N GLY A 267 -3.05 1.82 8.50
CA GLY A 267 -2.17 1.18 7.54
C GLY A 267 -2.51 -0.29 7.35
N ASP A 268 -1.95 -0.84 6.30
CA ASP A 268 -2.22 -2.19 5.84
C ASP A 268 -1.72 -3.23 6.85
N ARG A 269 -2.57 -4.21 7.18
CA ARG A 269 -2.23 -5.39 7.98
C ARG A 269 -1.52 -6.38 7.07
N GLY A 270 -0.41 -6.95 7.54
CA GLY A 270 0.40 -7.90 6.78
C GLY A 270 1.27 -7.27 5.70
N PHE A 271 1.31 -5.94 5.54
CA PHE A 271 2.05 -5.31 4.45
C PHE A 271 3.52 -5.71 4.43
N LEU A 272 3.98 -6.20 3.27
CA LEU A 272 5.32 -6.74 3.05
C LEU A 272 5.64 -8.01 3.86
N GLU A 273 4.70 -8.61 4.59
CA GLU A 273 4.93 -9.93 5.18
C GLU A 273 4.90 -11.00 4.09
N LEU A 274 5.76 -12.01 4.20
CA LEU A 274 5.71 -13.20 3.35
C LEU A 274 4.47 -14.01 3.70
N ASP A 275 3.72 -14.50 2.70
CA ASP A 275 2.59 -15.39 2.94
C ASP A 275 3.09 -16.82 3.18
N HIS A 276 3.11 -17.22 4.44
CA HIS A 276 3.41 -18.58 4.89
C HIS A 276 2.15 -19.28 5.44
N GLY A 277 0.97 -18.77 5.10
CA GLY A 277 -0.32 -19.25 5.62
C GLY A 277 -0.73 -18.65 6.97
N GLN A 278 0.01 -17.65 7.47
CA GLN A 278 -0.33 -16.98 8.74
C GLN A 278 -1.63 -16.16 8.68
N PHE A 279 -2.14 -15.92 7.47
CA PHE A 279 -3.40 -15.23 7.21
C PHE A 279 -4.43 -16.12 6.48
N ASP A 280 -4.40 -17.43 6.70
CA ASP A 280 -5.37 -18.36 6.09
C ASP A 280 -6.69 -18.49 6.87
N GLU A 281 -6.78 -17.84 8.03
CA GLU A 281 -8.00 -17.78 8.83
C GLU A 281 -8.74 -16.44 8.62
N PRO A 282 -10.08 -16.46 8.45
CA PRO A 282 -10.89 -15.26 8.43
C PRO A 282 -10.76 -14.46 9.74
N ALA A 283 -10.77 -13.12 9.65
CA ALA A 283 -10.64 -12.26 10.81
C ALA A 283 -11.47 -10.98 10.68
N ASP A 284 -11.98 -10.46 11.79
CA ASP A 284 -12.54 -9.11 11.79
C ASP A 284 -11.42 -8.07 11.73
N VAL A 285 -11.58 -7.05 10.90
CA VAL A 285 -10.54 -6.02 10.64
C VAL A 285 -11.10 -4.63 10.84
N PHE A 286 -10.32 -3.71 11.43
CA PHE A 286 -10.83 -2.37 11.77
C PHE A 286 -11.35 -1.61 10.55
N ALA A 287 -10.58 -1.66 9.47
CA ALA A 287 -10.89 -1.04 8.19
C ALA A 287 -10.50 -1.97 7.04
N TRP A 288 -10.93 -1.62 5.84
CA TRP A 288 -10.62 -2.30 4.58
C TRP A 288 -9.79 -1.39 3.67
N CYS A 289 -9.15 -1.98 2.65
CA CYS A 289 -8.31 -1.28 1.69
C CYS A 289 -9.10 -1.00 0.40
N GLY A 290 -8.96 0.20 -0.16
CA GLY A 290 -9.56 0.57 -1.44
C GLY A 290 -9.06 -0.23 -2.65
N GLY A 291 -7.96 -0.99 -2.50
CA GLY A 291 -7.36 -1.78 -3.57
C GLY A 291 -8.25 -2.92 -4.08
N ALA A 292 -8.94 -3.61 -3.17
CA ALA A 292 -10.03 -4.53 -3.49
C ALA A 292 -10.94 -4.74 -2.28
N VAL A 293 -12.26 -4.60 -2.43
CA VAL A 293 -13.24 -4.81 -1.36
C VAL A 293 -14.63 -5.03 -1.93
N LEU A 294 -15.47 -5.85 -1.27
CA LEU A 294 -16.91 -5.91 -1.52
C LEU A 294 -17.66 -5.16 -0.42
N LEU A 295 -18.45 -4.16 -0.78
CA LEU A 295 -19.25 -3.30 0.10
C LEU A 295 -20.73 -3.63 -0.04
N SER A 296 -21.42 -3.72 1.09
CA SER A 296 -22.88 -3.87 1.12
C SER A 296 -23.57 -2.57 0.66
N GLY A 297 -24.59 -2.68 -0.19
CA GLY A 297 -25.42 -1.53 -0.59
C GLY A 297 -26.11 -0.89 0.62
N ARG A 298 -26.64 -1.71 1.55
CA ARG A 298 -27.26 -1.23 2.81
C ARG A 298 -26.27 -0.41 3.66
N TYR A 299 -25.01 -0.80 3.65
CA TYR A 299 -23.95 -0.07 4.33
C TYR A 299 -23.71 1.30 3.69
N LEU A 300 -23.65 1.37 2.36
CA LEU A 300 -23.47 2.63 1.63
C LEU A 300 -24.69 3.57 1.76
N ASP A 301 -25.91 3.01 1.77
CA ASP A 301 -27.15 3.78 1.97
C ASP A 301 -27.20 4.44 3.35
N GLU A 302 -26.76 3.73 4.39
CA GLU A 302 -26.80 4.21 5.77
C GLU A 302 -25.63 5.16 6.10
N VAL A 303 -24.43 4.82 5.65
CA VAL A 303 -23.19 5.51 6.04
C VAL A 303 -22.80 6.61 5.06
N GLY A 304 -23.26 6.52 3.81
CA GLY A 304 -22.90 7.40 2.71
C GLY A 304 -21.61 6.99 2.00
N LEU A 305 -21.32 7.67 0.89
CA LEU A 305 -20.20 7.36 0.01
C LEU A 305 -18.86 7.93 0.49
N PHE A 306 -17.84 7.95 -0.37
CA PHE A 306 -16.54 8.54 -0.08
C PHE A 306 -16.63 10.06 0.05
N ASP A 307 -15.79 10.62 0.92
CA ASP A 307 -15.65 12.06 1.06
C ASP A 307 -14.67 12.61 0.02
N GLU A 308 -15.22 13.25 -1.01
CA GLU A 308 -14.48 13.78 -2.17
C GLU A 308 -13.43 14.84 -1.77
N ARG A 309 -13.52 15.45 -0.56
CA ARG A 309 -12.49 16.37 -0.04
C ARG A 309 -11.16 15.69 0.24
N LEU A 310 -11.15 14.36 0.38
CA LEU A 310 -9.93 13.59 0.61
C LEU A 310 -9.14 13.42 -0.70
N PHE A 311 -9.84 13.36 -1.84
CA PHE A 311 -9.28 13.12 -3.18
C PHE A 311 -8.61 11.74 -3.30
N LEU A 312 -7.52 11.48 -2.59
CA LEU A 312 -6.82 10.19 -2.54
C LEU A 312 -6.08 9.99 -1.19
N TYR A 313 -5.86 8.74 -0.80
CA TYR A 313 -5.44 8.27 0.52
C TYR A 313 -6.38 8.64 1.69
N TYR A 314 -6.59 7.68 2.59
CA TYR A 314 -7.44 7.75 3.80
C TYR A 314 -8.95 7.79 3.54
N GLU A 315 -9.42 7.78 2.30
CA GLU A 315 -10.85 7.72 1.99
C GLU A 315 -11.51 6.39 2.38
N ASP A 316 -10.79 5.27 2.20
CA ASP A 316 -11.18 3.95 2.67
C ASP A 316 -11.27 3.88 4.20
N THR A 317 -10.28 4.46 4.88
CA THR A 317 -10.19 4.57 6.33
C THR A 317 -11.30 5.47 6.87
N ASP A 318 -11.60 6.59 6.21
CA ASP A 318 -12.69 7.49 6.59
C ASP A 318 -14.04 6.78 6.54
N LEU A 319 -14.33 6.11 5.42
CA LEU A 319 -15.58 5.39 5.23
C LEU A 319 -15.68 4.22 6.23
N SER A 320 -14.62 3.43 6.37
CA SER A 320 -14.52 2.35 7.37
C SER A 320 -14.78 2.85 8.80
N TRP A 321 -14.19 3.98 9.18
CA TRP A 321 -14.37 4.52 10.52
C TRP A 321 -15.80 5.02 10.74
N ARG A 322 -16.40 5.70 9.75
CA ARG A 322 -17.81 6.10 9.81
C ARG A 322 -18.73 4.89 9.96
N GLY A 323 -18.46 3.80 9.26
CA GLY A 323 -19.20 2.56 9.42
C GLY A 323 -19.08 1.94 10.81
N ARG A 324 -17.87 1.87 11.35
CA ARG A 324 -17.64 1.45 12.74
C ARG A 324 -18.42 2.28 13.75
N LEU A 325 -18.49 3.60 13.55
CA LEU A 325 -19.30 4.50 14.40
C LEU A 325 -20.80 4.24 14.25
N ALA A 326 -21.25 3.85 13.07
CA ALA A 326 -22.61 3.41 12.80
C ALA A 326 -22.88 1.94 13.18
N GLY A 327 -21.92 1.23 13.79
CA GLY A 327 -22.11 -0.14 14.29
C GLY A 327 -21.85 -1.26 13.27
N TRP A 328 -21.30 -0.93 12.10
CA TRP A 328 -20.95 -1.92 11.08
C TRP A 328 -19.60 -2.59 11.35
N ASN A 329 -19.48 -3.86 10.93
CA ASN A 329 -18.26 -4.65 11.02
C ASN A 329 -17.71 -5.02 9.65
N TYR A 330 -16.46 -5.45 9.60
CA TYR A 330 -15.77 -5.84 8.37
C TYR A 330 -15.02 -7.14 8.56
N ARG A 331 -15.06 -8.00 7.55
CA ARG A 331 -14.45 -9.32 7.58
C ARG A 331 -13.38 -9.44 6.51
N TYR A 332 -12.19 -9.89 6.89
CA TYR A 332 -11.17 -10.42 5.99
C TYR A 332 -11.50 -11.87 5.61
N VAL A 333 -11.40 -12.18 4.32
CA VAL A 333 -11.81 -13.45 3.69
C VAL A 333 -10.62 -14.02 2.90
N PRO A 334 -9.86 -14.97 3.46
CA PRO A 334 -8.59 -15.44 2.89
C PRO A 334 -8.75 -16.28 1.62
N THR A 335 -9.92 -16.85 1.39
CA THR A 335 -10.23 -17.66 0.21
C THR A 335 -10.53 -16.83 -1.04
N SER A 336 -10.71 -15.51 -0.90
CA SER A 336 -10.80 -14.58 -2.03
C SER A 336 -9.42 -13.94 -2.23
N VAL A 337 -8.80 -14.16 -3.40
CA VAL A 337 -7.42 -13.71 -3.66
C VAL A 337 -7.38 -12.71 -4.81
N VAL A 338 -6.69 -11.59 -4.56
CA VAL A 338 -6.43 -10.52 -5.54
C VAL A 338 -4.93 -10.27 -5.62
N ARG A 339 -4.41 -10.01 -6.82
CA ARG A 339 -2.99 -9.69 -7.06
C ARG A 339 -2.86 -8.24 -7.50
N HIS A 340 -1.98 -7.47 -6.87
CA HIS A 340 -1.90 -6.01 -7.01
C HIS A 340 -0.47 -5.56 -7.37
N ARG A 341 -0.31 -4.86 -8.49
CA ARG A 341 0.95 -4.21 -8.92
C ARG A 341 1.13 -2.86 -8.19
N HIS A 342 1.07 -2.91 -6.85
CA HIS A 342 0.94 -1.77 -5.95
C HIS A 342 1.86 -0.58 -6.27
N ALA A 343 1.29 0.64 -6.20
CA ALA A 343 1.99 1.93 -6.28
C ALA A 343 2.66 2.26 -7.63
N GLN A 344 2.30 1.57 -8.72
CA GLN A 344 2.75 1.97 -10.07
C GLN A 344 2.04 3.24 -10.58
N SER A 345 0.78 3.46 -10.23
CA SER A 345 0.03 4.70 -10.57
C SER A 345 0.32 5.87 -9.62
N SER A 346 0.78 5.58 -8.41
CA SER A 346 1.16 6.58 -7.40
C SER A 346 2.44 6.18 -6.70
N VAL A 347 3.56 6.73 -7.17
CA VAL A 347 4.89 6.47 -6.60
C VAL A 347 4.87 6.73 -5.09
N ALA A 348 5.05 5.65 -4.31
CA ALA A 348 5.15 5.73 -2.86
C ALA A 348 6.23 6.74 -2.47
N PHE A 349 5.98 7.51 -1.40
CA PHE A 349 6.85 8.60 -0.94
C PHE A 349 6.99 9.82 -1.88
N SER A 350 6.22 9.89 -2.98
CA SER A 350 6.16 11.11 -3.80
C SER A 350 5.68 12.33 -3.00
N PRO A 351 5.97 13.58 -3.46
CA PRO A 351 5.46 14.79 -2.82
C PRO A 351 3.93 14.80 -2.69
N THR A 352 3.23 14.23 -3.69
CA THR A 352 1.78 14.05 -3.70
C THR A 352 1.33 13.07 -2.62
N PHE A 353 1.97 11.90 -2.54
CA PHE A 353 1.71 10.91 -1.50
C PHE A 353 1.85 11.49 -0.09
N ARG A 354 2.98 12.16 0.18
CA ARG A 354 3.24 12.81 1.47
C ARG A 354 2.18 13.85 1.79
N TYR A 355 1.83 14.68 0.82
CA TYR A 355 0.88 15.78 1.01
C TYR A 355 -0.51 15.27 1.41
N TYR A 356 -1.07 14.33 0.64
CA TYR A 356 -2.40 13.78 0.90
C TYR A 356 -2.44 12.93 2.17
N THR A 357 -1.45 12.07 2.40
CA THR A 357 -1.35 11.27 3.63
C THR A 357 -1.27 12.15 4.88
N GLU A 358 -0.45 13.19 4.88
CA GLU A 358 -0.34 14.09 6.03
C GLU A 358 -1.59 14.94 6.26
N ARG A 359 -2.17 15.50 5.19
CA ARG A 359 -3.42 16.30 5.26
C ARG A 359 -4.59 15.44 5.72
N ASN A 360 -4.84 14.34 5.03
CA ASN A 360 -6.04 13.54 5.20
C ASN A 360 -6.06 12.81 6.54
N ARG A 361 -4.90 12.37 7.05
CA ARG A 361 -4.82 11.85 8.42
C ARG A 361 -5.41 12.83 9.44
N VAL A 362 -5.05 14.11 9.39
CA VAL A 362 -5.57 15.10 10.36
C VAL A 362 -7.07 15.32 10.16
N LEU A 363 -7.53 15.39 8.91
CA LEU A 363 -8.94 15.59 8.57
C LEU A 363 -9.83 14.41 9.00
N VAL A 364 -9.40 13.18 8.74
CA VAL A 364 -10.10 11.95 9.14
C VAL A 364 -10.14 11.83 10.65
N LEU A 365 -9.05 12.16 11.37
CA LEU A 365 -9.07 12.22 12.83
C LEU A 365 -10.04 13.29 13.35
N ALA A 366 -10.09 14.46 12.73
CA ALA A 366 -11.04 15.50 13.10
C ALA A 366 -12.49 15.06 12.89
N LYS A 367 -12.77 14.31 11.82
CA LYS A 367 -14.11 13.78 11.56
C LYS A 367 -14.49 12.66 12.53
N ASN A 368 -13.63 11.66 12.68
CA ASN A 368 -14.03 10.36 13.23
C ASN A 368 -13.48 10.06 14.64
N ALA A 369 -12.23 10.43 14.94
CA ALA A 369 -11.55 10.02 16.16
C ALA A 369 -11.95 10.82 17.42
N PRO A 370 -11.57 10.40 18.65
CA PRO A 370 -11.66 11.24 19.84
C PRO A 370 -10.90 12.57 19.68
N LEU A 371 -11.47 13.67 20.20
CA LEU A 371 -10.89 15.02 20.02
C LEU A 371 -9.44 15.13 20.54
N GLY A 372 -9.09 14.40 21.60
CA GLY A 372 -7.73 14.38 22.12
C GLY A 372 -6.69 13.85 21.12
N LEU A 373 -7.07 12.87 20.29
CA LEU A 373 -6.20 12.30 19.26
C LEU A 373 -5.97 13.29 18.12
N MET A 374 -7.04 13.96 17.68
CA MET A 374 -6.96 15.04 16.69
C MET A 374 -6.08 16.20 17.17
N VAL A 375 -6.24 16.64 18.43
CA VAL A 375 -5.42 17.72 18.99
C VAL A 375 -3.95 17.33 19.03
N ARG A 376 -3.62 16.11 19.50
CA ARG A 376 -2.25 15.60 19.52
C ARG A 376 -1.61 15.53 18.13
N SER A 377 -2.36 15.01 17.14
CA SER A 377 -1.88 14.91 15.75
C SER A 377 -1.62 16.28 15.14
N THR A 378 -2.55 17.23 15.35
CA THR A 378 -2.41 18.62 14.88
C THR A 378 -1.24 19.34 15.54
N LEU A 379 -1.08 19.22 16.87
CA LEU A 379 0.06 19.78 17.59
C LEU A 379 1.39 19.18 17.11
N GLY A 380 1.41 17.90 16.76
CA GLY A 380 2.57 17.24 16.15
C GLY A 380 2.98 17.89 14.82
N LEU A 381 2.02 18.20 13.95
CA LEU A 381 2.27 18.89 12.69
C LEU A 381 2.77 20.32 12.90
N VAL A 382 2.14 21.09 13.81
CA VAL A 382 2.59 22.45 14.17
C VAL A 382 4.00 22.44 14.76
N ARG A 383 4.32 21.46 15.63
CA ARG A 383 5.67 21.32 16.20
C ARG A 383 6.72 21.02 15.13
N ARG A 384 6.44 20.14 14.17
CA ARG A 384 7.37 19.86 13.05
C ARG A 384 7.65 21.13 12.24
N LEU A 385 6.59 21.85 11.87
CA LEU A 385 6.71 23.12 11.17
C LEU A 385 7.56 24.13 11.96
N ALA A 386 7.31 24.30 13.26
CA ALA A 386 8.06 25.22 14.10
C ALA A 386 9.55 24.83 14.19
N LEU A 387 9.87 23.53 14.28
CA LEU A 387 11.25 23.03 14.31
C LEU A 387 11.96 23.25 12.98
N HIS A 388 11.33 22.94 11.84
CA HIS A 388 11.92 23.16 10.52
C HIS A 388 12.10 24.65 10.22
N ALA A 389 11.09 25.47 10.50
CA ALA A 389 11.17 26.92 10.35
C ALA A 389 12.24 27.53 11.28
N GLY A 390 12.33 27.08 12.53
CA GLY A 390 13.35 27.52 13.49
C GLY A 390 14.77 27.12 13.06
N ARG A 391 14.94 25.90 12.55
CA ARG A 391 16.21 25.43 11.96
C ARG A 391 16.62 26.32 10.77
N ASP A 392 15.67 26.62 9.89
CA ASP A 392 15.88 27.50 8.74
C ASP A 392 16.15 28.96 9.15
N LEU A 393 15.65 29.42 10.30
CA LEU A 393 15.94 30.76 10.81
C LEU A 393 17.31 30.83 11.51
N LEU A 394 17.68 29.80 12.27
CA LEU A 394 18.89 29.76 13.11
C LEU A 394 20.15 29.29 12.37
N LEU A 395 20.06 28.31 11.45
CA LEU A 395 21.22 27.82 10.68
C LEU A 395 21.54 28.69 9.47
N ARG A 396 20.62 29.55 9.04
CA ARG A 396 20.74 30.42 7.86
C ARG A 396 21.83 31.49 7.93
N PRO A 397 22.08 32.14 9.07
CA PRO A 397 23.23 33.05 9.20
C PRO A 397 24.56 32.30 9.32
N LEU A 398 24.55 31.04 9.77
CA LEU A 398 25.74 30.32 10.22
C LEU A 398 26.33 29.35 9.19
N THR A 399 25.54 28.86 8.24
CA THR A 399 25.96 27.72 7.39
C THR A 399 26.15 28.02 5.90
N LEU A 400 25.74 29.20 5.40
CA LEU A 400 25.77 29.55 3.96
C LEU A 400 25.16 28.48 3.02
N ARG A 401 24.41 27.50 3.55
CA ARG A 401 23.80 26.41 2.77
C ARG A 401 22.48 26.85 2.14
N PHE A 402 22.22 26.37 0.92
CA PHE A 402 20.94 26.57 0.23
C PHE A 402 19.77 26.00 1.06
N PRO A 403 18.57 26.61 0.96
CA PRO A 403 17.47 26.34 1.88
C PRO A 403 16.85 24.94 1.73
N VAL A 404 16.31 24.41 2.84
CA VAL A 404 15.32 23.31 2.86
C VAL A 404 13.90 23.90 2.73
N ARG A 405 13.71 24.88 1.83
CA ARG A 405 12.43 25.60 1.64
C ARG A 405 11.27 24.67 1.25
N ALA A 406 11.58 23.54 0.62
CA ALA A 406 10.59 22.57 0.16
C ALA A 406 9.79 21.94 1.32
N GLU A 407 10.44 21.61 2.45
CA GLU A 407 9.78 20.98 3.59
C GLU A 407 8.86 21.96 4.34
N VAL A 408 9.35 23.17 4.63
CA VAL A 408 8.54 24.21 5.28
C VAL A 408 7.34 24.61 4.40
N ALA A 409 7.55 24.78 3.09
CA ALA A 409 6.46 25.09 2.16
C ALA A 409 5.42 23.94 2.09
N HIS A 410 5.88 22.69 2.10
CA HIS A 410 5.01 21.51 2.15
C HIS A 410 4.15 21.49 3.42
N GLU A 411 4.77 21.61 4.59
CA GLU A 411 4.07 21.60 5.89
C GLU A 411 3.07 22.77 6.02
N TRP A 412 3.44 23.96 5.55
CA TRP A 412 2.51 25.10 5.47
C TRP A 412 1.32 24.82 4.57
N ARG A 413 1.54 24.23 3.39
CA ARG A 413 0.47 23.86 2.46
C ARG A 413 -0.49 22.87 3.12
N VAL A 414 0.03 21.83 3.76
CA VAL A 414 -0.77 20.84 4.50
C VAL A 414 -1.59 21.54 5.59
N LEU A 415 -0.99 22.37 6.43
CA LEU A 415 -1.70 23.07 7.52
C LEU A 415 -2.79 24.01 7.01
N ARG A 416 -2.51 24.80 5.98
CA ARG A 416 -3.49 25.69 5.34
C ARG A 416 -4.69 24.89 4.86
N ASP A 417 -4.46 23.80 4.13
CA ASP A 417 -5.53 23.02 3.50
C ASP A 417 -6.31 22.19 4.55
N VAL A 418 -5.66 21.79 5.65
CA VAL A 418 -6.35 21.26 6.85
C VAL A 418 -7.29 22.32 7.43
N VAL A 419 -6.83 23.55 7.67
CA VAL A 419 -7.66 24.62 8.25
C VAL A 419 -8.86 24.94 7.36
N VAL A 420 -8.68 24.94 6.04
CA VAL A 420 -9.76 25.18 5.07
C VAL A 420 -10.82 24.07 5.11
N ALA A 421 -10.41 22.80 5.17
CA ALA A 421 -11.34 21.66 5.14
C ALA A 421 -11.95 21.32 6.52
N LEU A 422 -11.31 21.73 7.62
CA LEU A 422 -11.69 21.37 8.99
C LEU A 422 -13.15 21.73 9.36
N PRO A 423 -13.71 22.90 9.02
CA PRO A 423 -15.11 23.21 9.33
C PRO A 423 -16.10 22.21 8.71
N GLY A 424 -15.80 21.73 7.50
CA GLY A 424 -16.57 20.68 6.84
C GLY A 424 -16.49 19.36 7.61
N MET A 425 -15.27 18.93 7.97
CA MET A 425 -15.05 17.71 8.74
C MET A 425 -15.78 17.73 10.09
N LEU A 426 -15.76 18.87 10.79
CA LEU A 426 -16.44 19.03 12.08
C LEU A 426 -17.97 19.10 11.94
N ARG A 427 -18.48 19.63 10.83
CA ARG A 427 -19.92 19.61 10.53
C ARG A 427 -20.39 18.17 10.33
N ASP A 428 -19.63 17.38 9.58
CA ASP A 428 -19.98 15.98 9.29
C ASP A 428 -19.82 15.10 10.52
N ARG A 429 -18.80 15.36 11.35
CA ARG A 429 -18.68 14.75 12.69
C ARG A 429 -19.96 14.88 13.52
N ARG A 430 -20.61 16.04 13.49
CA ARG A 430 -21.83 16.32 14.26
C ARG A 430 -23.07 15.66 13.67
N ARG A 431 -23.06 15.37 12.36
CA ARG A 431 -24.17 14.76 11.62
C ARG A 431 -24.07 13.24 11.55
N ALA A 432 -22.86 12.69 11.65
CA ALA A 432 -22.61 11.27 11.54
C ALA A 432 -23.35 10.47 12.62
N ALA A 433 -24.02 9.39 12.20
CA ALA A 433 -24.54 8.39 13.12
C ALA A 433 -23.41 7.88 14.02
N THR A 434 -23.64 7.91 15.33
CA THR A 434 -22.67 7.46 16.33
C THR A 434 -23.40 6.53 17.29
N LEU A 435 -23.57 5.28 16.87
CA LEU A 435 -24.09 4.19 17.71
C LEU A 435 -22.99 3.61 18.61
N VAL A 436 -21.73 3.65 18.14
CA VAL A 436 -20.56 3.22 18.89
C VAL A 436 -19.76 4.44 19.36
N ASP A 437 -19.30 4.43 20.62
CA ASP A 437 -18.52 5.52 21.16
C ASP A 437 -17.13 5.63 20.47
N ARG A 438 -16.68 6.86 20.26
CA ARG A 438 -15.39 7.11 19.59
C ARG A 438 -14.20 6.58 20.38
N ARG A 439 -14.29 6.54 21.72
CA ARG A 439 -13.20 6.02 22.56
C ARG A 439 -13.20 4.51 22.60
N SER A 440 -14.36 3.85 22.51
CA SER A 440 -14.40 2.38 22.47
C SER A 440 -13.74 1.84 21.21
N LEU A 441 -13.81 2.55 20.09
CA LEU A 441 -13.08 2.17 18.87
C LEU A 441 -11.56 2.18 19.02
N MET A 442 -11.00 2.80 20.07
CA MET A 442 -9.55 2.79 20.31
C MET A 442 -9.07 1.43 20.82
N SER A 443 -9.96 0.51 21.19
CA SER A 443 -9.57 -0.87 21.50
C SER A 443 -9.04 -1.64 20.29
N TRP A 444 -9.22 -1.11 19.08
CA TRP A 444 -8.64 -1.64 17.84
C TRP A 444 -7.21 -1.12 17.58
N GLU A 445 -6.68 -0.23 18.42
CA GLU A 445 -5.33 0.29 18.24
C GLU A 445 -4.28 -0.83 18.40
N VAL A 446 -3.38 -0.91 17.42
CA VAL A 446 -2.22 -1.80 17.41
C VAL A 446 -0.95 -0.97 17.57
N ALA A 447 0.01 -1.45 18.35
CA ALA A 447 1.34 -0.85 18.41
C ALA A 447 2.11 -1.15 17.12
N LYS A 448 2.80 -0.16 16.56
CA LYS A 448 3.61 -0.31 15.35
C LYS A 448 5.06 -0.65 15.69
#